data_AF-A0A0C3G712-F1
#
_entry.id   AF-A0A0C3G712-F1
#
_cell.length_a   1.000
_cell.length_b   1.000
_cell.length_c   1.000
_cell.angle_alpha   90.00
_cell.angle_beta   90.00
_cell.angle_gamma   90.00
#
_symmetry.space_group_name_H-M   'P 1'
#
loop_
_entity.id
_entity.type
_entity.pdbx_description
1 polymer ?
#
loop_
_entity_poly.entity_id
_entity_poly.type
_entity_poly.pdbx_seq_one_letter_code
_entity_poly.pdbx_strand_id
1 'polypeptide(L)'
;MMEPQSKPIINYRRQHPLPRSFFNRIMLGGTSPGDFVSTVAKHLSPIYGIEGYMEVVLFESVWVMATQRSYDAHTDLLRATRESSLLWSNLFSLLRRSAEDDQPDYTNKRNGILVFPIIIKLAAFVIDNCADDLGQPPPECHVSLIKLWIAAGLWPALNEALTKGFIAVAEEDYQVTRSVVAIFRHFIYALKHNQALLPLLSPCFPRQSLFMAACQMSKLVGAELKRVSPDEIPLELDCGRWYWELQEACRVPDECSRRGCQHTITARCSTCKTGYCSVDCQRQCVPFLTSVAQRVNFLCLGTGRSISPYAP
;
A
#
# COMPACT_ATOMS: atom_id res chain seq x y z
N MET A 1 -55.96 9.55 -21.30
CA MET A 1 -54.70 9.31 -20.56
C MET A 1 -55.04 8.43 -19.36
N MET A 2 -54.74 7.13 -19.42
CA MET A 2 -54.96 6.22 -18.29
C MET A 2 -53.84 6.44 -17.26
N GLU A 3 -54.20 6.79 -16.04
CA GLU A 3 -53.27 6.77 -14.91
C GLU A 3 -52.70 5.35 -14.74
N PRO A 4 -51.37 5.17 -14.75
CA PRO A 4 -50.79 3.86 -14.57
C PRO A 4 -51.06 3.37 -13.14
N GLN A 5 -51.51 2.13 -13.08
CA GLN A 5 -51.80 1.31 -11.91
C GLN A 5 -50.89 1.60 -10.69
N SER A 6 -51.32 2.51 -9.81
CA SER A 6 -50.62 2.85 -8.56
C SER A 6 -50.98 1.93 -7.39
N LYS A 7 -52.13 1.25 -7.47
CA LYS A 7 -52.59 0.28 -6.44
C LYS A 7 -51.73 -0.99 -6.32
N PRO A 8 -51.22 -1.61 -7.41
CA PRO A 8 -50.35 -2.78 -7.31
C PRO A 8 -49.02 -2.46 -6.62
N ILE A 9 -48.39 -1.31 -6.94
CA ILE A 9 -47.08 -0.96 -6.38
C ILE A 9 -47.17 -0.57 -4.90
N ILE A 10 -48.26 0.07 -4.46
CA ILE A 10 -48.48 0.41 -3.05
C ILE A 10 -48.66 -0.87 -2.22
N ASN A 11 -49.47 -1.82 -2.70
CA ASN A 11 -49.66 -3.10 -2.02
C ASN A 11 -48.39 -3.95 -2.02
N TYR A 12 -47.65 -3.99 -3.13
CA TYR A 12 -46.35 -4.64 -3.22
C TYR A 12 -45.36 -4.04 -2.20
N ARG A 13 -45.26 -2.71 -2.11
CA ARG A 13 -44.36 -2.03 -1.15
C ARG A 13 -44.75 -2.20 0.31
N ARG A 14 -46.02 -2.51 0.62
CA ARG A 14 -46.43 -2.88 1.99
C ARG A 14 -45.93 -4.27 2.38
N GLN A 15 -45.88 -5.20 1.43
CA GLN A 15 -45.37 -6.57 1.64
C GLN A 15 -43.84 -6.65 1.49
N HIS A 16 -43.26 -5.74 0.70
CA HIS A 16 -41.84 -5.62 0.42
C HIS A 16 -41.38 -4.17 0.70
N PRO A 17 -41.26 -3.78 1.99
CA PRO A 17 -40.83 -2.42 2.34
C PRO A 17 -39.50 -2.11 1.68
N LEU A 18 -39.41 -0.92 1.09
CA LEU A 18 -38.19 -0.49 0.44
C LEU A 18 -37.03 -0.49 1.46
N PRO A 19 -35.85 -1.00 1.09
CA PRO A 19 -34.68 -0.91 1.96
C PRO A 19 -34.44 0.52 2.41
N ARG A 20 -34.02 0.66 3.68
CA ARG A 20 -33.90 1.92 4.41
C ARG A 20 -32.92 2.93 3.79
N SER A 21 -31.95 2.46 3.01
CA SER A 21 -31.01 3.30 2.29
C SER A 21 -30.93 2.92 0.81
N PHE A 22 -30.56 3.87 -0.04
CA PHE A 22 -30.25 3.61 -1.44
C PHE A 22 -29.14 2.58 -1.60
N PHE A 23 -28.11 2.66 -0.74
CA PHE A 23 -27.06 1.65 -0.64
C PHE A 23 -27.63 0.24 -0.37
N ASN A 24 -28.54 0.08 0.60
CA ASN A 24 -29.17 -1.21 0.86
C ASN A 24 -29.98 -1.68 -0.35
N ARG A 25 -30.52 -0.78 -1.19
CA ARG A 25 -31.20 -1.17 -2.44
C ARG A 25 -30.23 -1.68 -3.50
N ILE A 26 -29.05 -1.06 -3.60
CA ILE A 26 -27.97 -1.55 -4.48
C ILE A 26 -27.51 -2.93 -4.00
N MET A 27 -27.19 -3.06 -2.71
CA MET A 27 -26.65 -4.30 -2.14
C MET A 27 -27.68 -5.43 -2.08
N LEU A 28 -28.95 -5.15 -1.77
CA LEU A 28 -30.02 -6.17 -1.73
C LEU A 28 -30.67 -6.41 -3.11
N GLY A 29 -30.23 -5.68 -4.14
CA GLY A 29 -30.78 -5.72 -5.50
C GLY A 29 -30.46 -6.99 -6.29
N GLY A 30 -29.71 -7.95 -5.73
CA GLY A 30 -29.55 -9.30 -6.30
C GLY A 30 -28.17 -9.94 -6.20
N THR A 31 -27.15 -9.26 -5.67
CA THR A 31 -25.78 -9.79 -5.56
C THR A 31 -25.28 -9.72 -4.12
N SER A 32 -24.58 -10.74 -3.65
CA SER A 32 -23.97 -10.68 -2.31
C SER A 32 -22.86 -9.60 -2.27
N PRO A 33 -22.53 -9.04 -1.08
CA PRO A 33 -21.42 -8.10 -0.96
C PRO A 33 -20.08 -8.65 -1.46
N GLY A 34 -19.84 -9.96 -1.29
CA GLY A 34 -18.68 -10.66 -1.83
C GLY A 34 -18.65 -10.69 -3.36
N ASP A 35 -19.80 -10.94 -4.01
CA ASP A 35 -19.92 -10.91 -5.47
C ASP A 35 -19.70 -9.51 -6.02
N PHE A 36 -20.24 -8.50 -5.33
CA PHE A 36 -20.02 -7.09 -5.69
C PHE A 36 -18.52 -6.74 -5.65
N VAL A 37 -17.84 -7.01 -4.54
CA VAL A 37 -16.40 -6.75 -4.40
C VAL A 37 -15.60 -7.52 -5.44
N SER A 38 -15.95 -8.78 -5.70
CA SER A 38 -15.28 -9.60 -6.72
C SER A 38 -15.49 -9.04 -8.13
N THR A 39 -16.67 -8.50 -8.42
CA THR A 39 -16.99 -7.87 -9.70
C THR A 39 -16.19 -6.59 -9.89
N VAL A 40 -16.19 -5.69 -8.89
CA VAL A 40 -15.34 -4.48 -8.89
C VAL A 40 -13.88 -4.86 -9.10
N ALA A 41 -13.38 -5.84 -8.35
CA ALA A 41 -12.00 -6.30 -8.48
C ALA A 41 -11.68 -6.76 -9.92
N LYS A 42 -12.56 -7.55 -10.56
CA LYS A 42 -12.37 -7.99 -11.95
C LYS A 42 -12.34 -6.81 -12.93
N HIS A 43 -13.20 -5.81 -12.74
CA HIS A 43 -13.23 -4.61 -13.58
C HIS A 43 -11.96 -3.75 -13.42
N LEU A 44 -11.37 -3.68 -12.23
CA LEU A 44 -10.11 -2.95 -12.02
C LEU A 44 -8.90 -3.58 -12.75
N SER A 45 -8.96 -4.87 -13.09
CA SER A 45 -7.83 -5.58 -13.71
C SER A 45 -7.43 -4.99 -15.08
N PRO A 46 -8.33 -4.87 -16.08
CA PRO A 46 -7.96 -4.33 -17.39
C PRO A 46 -7.82 -2.81 -17.41
N ILE A 47 -8.42 -2.09 -16.47
CA ILE A 47 -8.55 -0.63 -16.54
C ILE A 47 -7.30 0.06 -15.96
N TYR A 48 -6.90 1.17 -16.55
CA TYR A 48 -5.87 2.10 -16.07
C TYR A 48 -6.23 3.54 -16.49
N GLY A 49 -5.46 4.54 -16.04
CA GLY A 49 -5.74 5.93 -16.37
C GLY A 49 -7.00 6.49 -15.69
N ILE A 50 -7.69 7.41 -16.37
CA ILE A 50 -8.88 8.12 -15.84
C ILE A 50 -10.06 7.19 -15.54
N GLU A 51 -10.27 6.16 -16.36
CA GLU A 51 -11.31 5.16 -16.12
C GLU A 51 -11.04 4.40 -14.82
N GLY A 52 -9.78 4.04 -14.58
CA GLY A 52 -9.36 3.34 -13.37
C GLY A 52 -9.54 4.23 -12.13
N TYR A 53 -9.22 5.51 -12.28
CA TYR A 53 -9.51 6.51 -11.24
C TYR A 53 -11.00 6.56 -10.90
N MET A 54 -11.88 6.69 -11.89
CA MET A 54 -13.33 6.79 -11.67
C MET A 54 -13.89 5.55 -10.96
N GLU A 55 -13.44 4.35 -11.35
CA GLU A 55 -13.84 3.09 -10.69
C GLU A 55 -13.42 3.04 -9.22
N VAL A 56 -12.19 3.47 -8.92
CA VAL A 56 -11.69 3.51 -7.54
C VAL A 56 -12.43 4.56 -6.70
N VAL A 57 -12.75 5.74 -7.26
CA VAL A 57 -13.57 6.77 -6.58
C VAL A 57 -14.96 6.24 -6.26
N LEU A 58 -15.60 5.56 -7.20
CA LEU A 58 -16.93 4.96 -7.00
C LEU A 58 -16.85 3.90 -5.89
N PHE A 59 -15.83 3.04 -5.92
CA PHE A 59 -15.63 2.05 -4.88
C PHE A 59 -15.37 2.66 -3.50
N GLU A 60 -14.51 3.67 -3.41
CA GLU A 60 -14.25 4.42 -2.16
C GLU A 60 -15.56 5.03 -1.62
N SER A 61 -16.38 5.61 -2.48
CA SER A 61 -17.67 6.21 -2.07
C SER A 61 -18.61 5.16 -1.49
N VAL A 62 -18.69 3.98 -2.11
CA VAL A 62 -19.46 2.83 -1.60
C VAL A 62 -18.91 2.36 -0.25
N TRP A 63 -17.58 2.32 -0.10
CA TRP A 63 -16.91 1.98 1.15
C TRP A 63 -17.23 2.97 2.28
N VAL A 64 -17.09 4.28 2.04
CA VAL A 64 -17.37 5.34 3.02
C VAL A 64 -18.84 5.30 3.45
N MET A 65 -19.76 5.05 2.53
CA MET A 65 -21.17 4.85 2.89
C MET A 65 -21.37 3.66 3.83
N ALA A 66 -20.58 2.58 3.65
CA ALA A 66 -20.64 1.40 4.50
C ALA A 66 -20.06 1.61 5.90
N THR A 67 -19.07 2.47 6.08
CA THR A 67 -18.53 2.75 7.42
C THR A 67 -19.39 3.71 8.24
N GLN A 68 -20.21 4.54 7.60
CA GLN A 68 -21.10 5.48 8.30
C GLN A 68 -22.33 4.83 8.94
N ARG A 69 -22.65 3.56 8.61
CA ARG A 69 -23.91 2.92 9.04
C ARG A 69 -23.71 1.48 9.49
N SER A 70 -24.37 1.11 10.58
CA SER A 70 -24.26 -0.22 11.21
C SER A 70 -25.40 -1.15 10.79
N TYR A 71 -25.57 -1.42 9.48
CA TYR A 71 -26.47 -2.50 9.05
C TYR A 71 -25.64 -3.69 8.56
N ASP A 72 -26.18 -4.91 8.72
CA ASP A 72 -25.51 -6.17 8.37
C ASP A 72 -24.88 -6.16 6.97
N ALA A 73 -25.62 -5.67 5.96
CA ALA A 73 -25.11 -5.57 4.58
C ALA A 73 -23.88 -4.65 4.44
N HIS A 74 -23.76 -3.61 5.26
CA HIS A 74 -22.57 -2.76 5.28
C HIS A 74 -21.41 -3.52 5.93
N THR A 75 -21.63 -4.14 7.10
CA THR A 75 -20.61 -4.95 7.78
C THR A 75 -20.09 -6.09 6.89
N ASP A 76 -20.97 -6.75 6.15
CA ASP A 76 -20.60 -7.81 5.20
C ASP A 76 -19.80 -7.26 4.01
N LEU A 77 -20.12 -6.07 3.51
CA LEU A 77 -19.28 -5.40 2.50
C LEU A 77 -17.90 -5.06 3.07
N LEU A 78 -17.86 -4.51 4.29
CA LEU A 78 -16.60 -4.15 4.96
C LEU A 78 -15.69 -5.38 5.10
N ARG A 79 -16.29 -6.50 5.55
CA ARG A 79 -15.60 -7.80 5.63
C ARG A 79 -15.13 -8.29 4.26
N ALA A 80 -16.02 -8.29 3.26
CA ALA A 80 -15.72 -8.79 1.92
C ALA A 80 -14.54 -8.05 1.26
N THR A 81 -14.49 -6.71 1.38
CA THR A 81 -13.35 -5.92 0.87
C THR A 81 -12.06 -6.25 1.58
N ARG A 82 -12.08 -6.36 2.92
CA ARG A 82 -10.90 -6.68 3.72
C ARG A 82 -10.30 -8.03 3.31
N GLU A 83 -11.16 -9.01 3.05
CA GLU A 83 -10.76 -10.39 2.79
C GLU A 83 -10.53 -10.70 1.30
N SER A 84 -10.83 -9.76 0.41
CA SER A 84 -10.69 -9.96 -1.05
C SER A 84 -9.26 -9.80 -1.54
N SER A 85 -8.56 -10.92 -1.71
CA SER A 85 -7.21 -10.95 -2.30
C SER A 85 -7.17 -10.37 -3.72
N LEU A 86 -8.20 -10.67 -4.53
CA LEU A 86 -8.30 -10.18 -5.91
C LEU A 86 -8.43 -8.66 -5.96
N LEU A 87 -9.23 -8.07 -5.07
CA LEU A 87 -9.39 -6.61 -5.00
C LEU A 87 -8.04 -5.94 -4.69
N TRP A 88 -7.38 -6.35 -3.61
CA TRP A 88 -6.13 -5.73 -3.19
C TRP A 88 -5.01 -5.91 -4.21
N SER A 89 -4.91 -7.10 -4.83
CA SER A 89 -3.97 -7.34 -5.93
C SER A 89 -4.21 -6.38 -7.10
N ASN A 90 -5.48 -6.16 -7.49
CA ASN A 90 -5.80 -5.30 -8.61
C ASN A 90 -5.66 -3.82 -8.28
N LEU A 91 -5.98 -3.39 -7.04
CA LEU A 91 -5.70 -2.03 -6.57
C LEU A 91 -4.21 -1.74 -6.54
N PHE A 92 -3.37 -2.62 -5.99
CA PHE A 92 -1.92 -2.40 -5.97
C PHE A 92 -1.28 -2.52 -7.35
N SER A 93 -1.82 -3.39 -8.22
CA SER A 93 -1.43 -3.45 -9.63
C SER A 93 -1.78 -2.15 -10.38
N LEU A 94 -2.99 -1.61 -10.17
CA LEU A 94 -3.39 -0.32 -10.71
C LEU A 94 -2.49 0.80 -10.19
N LEU A 95 -2.25 0.87 -8.87
CA LEU A 95 -1.34 1.83 -8.25
C LEU A 95 0.04 1.83 -8.90
N ARG A 96 0.60 0.64 -9.14
CA ARG A 96 1.90 0.48 -9.81
C ARG A 96 1.88 0.94 -11.26
N ARG A 97 0.90 0.47 -12.06
CA ARG A 97 0.78 0.82 -13.49
C ARG A 97 0.55 2.32 -13.68
N SER A 98 -0.28 2.92 -12.83
CA SER A 98 -0.55 4.35 -12.84
C SER A 98 0.71 5.19 -12.57
N ALA A 99 1.69 4.66 -11.84
CA ALA A 99 2.98 5.32 -11.63
C ALA A 99 3.94 5.24 -12.83
N GLU A 100 3.70 4.30 -13.75
CA GLU A 100 4.48 4.12 -14.99
C GLU A 100 3.89 4.93 -16.17
N ASP A 101 2.61 5.29 -16.08
CA ASP A 101 1.92 6.07 -17.11
C ASP A 101 2.33 7.55 -17.03
N ASP A 102 3.36 7.89 -17.81
CA ASP A 102 3.88 9.25 -17.97
C ASP A 102 2.98 10.14 -18.85
N GLN A 103 1.85 9.64 -19.38
CA GLN A 103 0.99 10.44 -20.24
C GLN A 103 0.23 11.51 -19.43
N PRO A 104 0.41 12.81 -19.73
CA PRO A 104 -0.43 13.86 -19.18
C PRO A 104 -1.85 13.71 -19.74
N ASP A 105 -2.85 13.78 -18.87
CA ASP A 105 -4.25 13.86 -19.27
C ASP A 105 -4.56 15.22 -19.94
N TYR A 106 -5.78 15.39 -20.46
CA TYR A 106 -6.29 16.64 -21.05
C TYR A 106 -6.19 17.86 -20.13
N THR A 107 -5.98 17.64 -18.83
CA THR A 107 -5.76 18.68 -17.79
C THR A 107 -4.28 18.97 -17.51
N ASN A 108 -3.34 18.39 -18.27
CA ASN A 108 -1.90 18.38 -18.00
C ASN A 108 -1.49 17.74 -16.65
N LYS A 109 -2.41 17.10 -15.92
CA LYS A 109 -2.06 16.28 -14.75
C LYS A 109 -1.80 14.84 -15.19
N ARG A 110 -0.76 14.20 -14.67
CA ARG A 110 -0.45 12.79 -14.95
C ARG A 110 -1.50 11.90 -14.29
N ASN A 111 -2.06 10.92 -15.00
CA ASN A 111 -3.09 10.02 -14.46
C ASN A 111 -2.66 9.29 -13.16
N GLY A 112 -1.36 9.01 -13.03
CA GLY A 112 -0.75 8.48 -11.80
C GLY A 112 -1.01 9.26 -10.52
N ILE A 113 -1.14 10.58 -10.64
CA ILE A 113 -1.33 11.52 -9.54
C ILE A 113 -2.74 11.37 -8.94
N LEU A 114 -3.73 10.97 -9.73
CA LEU A 114 -5.13 10.94 -9.30
C LEU A 114 -5.49 9.66 -8.53
N VAL A 115 -4.96 8.51 -8.95
CA VAL A 115 -5.31 7.21 -8.36
C VAL A 115 -4.61 7.00 -7.01
N PHE A 116 -3.38 7.51 -6.86
CA PHE A 116 -2.56 7.26 -5.68
C PHE A 116 -3.21 7.72 -4.37
N PRO A 117 -3.67 8.99 -4.22
CA PRO A 117 -4.32 9.46 -2.99
C PRO A 117 -5.45 8.55 -2.55
N ILE A 118 -6.29 8.12 -3.49
CA ILE A 118 -7.51 7.37 -3.17
C ILE A 118 -7.17 5.97 -2.68
N ILE A 119 -6.31 5.24 -3.41
CA ILE A 119 -5.93 3.88 -3.02
C ILE A 119 -5.23 3.88 -1.65
N ILE A 120 -4.35 4.87 -1.40
CA ILE A 120 -3.62 4.96 -0.14
C ILE A 120 -4.52 5.39 1.03
N LYS A 121 -5.43 6.35 0.83
CA LYS A 121 -6.43 6.74 1.84
C LYS A 121 -7.36 5.56 2.15
N LEU A 122 -7.85 4.88 1.12
CA LEU A 122 -8.69 3.68 1.27
C LEU A 122 -7.94 2.59 2.05
N ALA A 123 -6.69 2.30 1.69
CA ALA A 123 -5.87 1.33 2.41
C ALA A 123 -5.72 1.75 3.88
N ALA A 124 -5.20 2.96 4.15
CA ALA A 124 -5.04 3.48 5.51
C ALA A 124 -6.33 3.35 6.33
N PHE A 125 -7.46 3.75 5.75
CA PHE A 125 -8.75 3.68 6.41
C PHE A 125 -9.20 2.23 6.64
N VAL A 126 -8.99 1.30 5.71
CA VAL A 126 -9.33 -0.11 5.91
C VAL A 126 -8.51 -0.72 7.06
N ILE A 127 -7.21 -0.46 7.11
CA ILE A 127 -6.34 -1.02 8.17
C ILE A 127 -6.63 -0.37 9.54
N ASP A 128 -6.94 0.92 9.58
CA ASP A 128 -7.43 1.61 10.78
C ASP A 128 -8.70 0.96 11.32
N ASN A 129 -9.67 0.62 10.45
CA ASN A 129 -10.91 -0.06 10.86
C ASN A 129 -10.71 -1.53 11.29
N CYS A 130 -9.54 -2.13 11.03
CA CYS A 130 -9.21 -3.48 11.48
C CYS A 130 -8.45 -3.49 12.81
N ALA A 131 -7.82 -2.39 13.16
CA ALA A 131 -7.09 -2.25 14.40
C ALA A 131 -8.06 -1.78 15.49
N ASP A 132 -8.34 -2.66 16.45
CA ASP A 132 -8.86 -2.21 17.74
C ASP A 132 -7.77 -1.39 18.47
N ASP A 133 -8.20 -0.57 19.43
CA ASP A 133 -7.40 0.36 20.24
C ASP A 133 -5.89 0.01 20.33
N LEU A 134 -5.01 0.95 19.93
CA LEU A 134 -3.56 0.79 19.71
C LEU A 134 -2.72 0.46 20.97
N GLY A 135 -3.36 0.01 22.06
CA GLY A 135 -2.73 -0.50 23.28
C GLY A 135 -2.96 -1.99 23.56
N GLN A 136 -3.78 -2.68 22.77
CA GLN A 136 -4.03 -4.13 22.90
C GLN A 136 -3.22 -4.93 21.87
N PRO A 137 -3.16 -6.27 21.94
CA PRO A 137 -2.68 -7.08 20.82
C PRO A 137 -3.57 -6.89 19.57
N PRO A 138 -2.99 -6.88 18.36
CA PRO A 138 -3.75 -6.70 17.13
C PRO A 138 -4.77 -7.84 16.97
N PRO A 139 -6.02 -7.54 16.59
CA PRO A 139 -6.99 -8.56 16.22
C PRO A 139 -6.46 -9.45 15.09
N GLU A 140 -6.89 -10.72 15.04
CA GLU A 140 -6.49 -11.67 14.00
C GLU A 140 -6.80 -11.16 12.58
N CYS A 141 -7.89 -10.40 12.43
CA CYS A 141 -8.28 -9.80 11.17
C CYS A 141 -7.27 -8.75 10.67
N HIS A 142 -6.61 -8.01 11.57
CA HIS A 142 -5.58 -7.04 11.23
C HIS A 142 -4.32 -7.75 10.71
N VAL A 143 -3.86 -8.79 11.41
CA VAL A 143 -2.72 -9.61 10.99
C VAL A 143 -3.00 -10.28 9.63
N SER A 144 -4.22 -10.80 9.44
CA SER A 144 -4.63 -11.45 8.20
C SER A 144 -4.66 -10.49 7.02
N LEU A 145 -5.15 -9.27 7.23
CA LEU A 145 -5.13 -8.20 6.23
C LEU A 145 -3.70 -7.86 5.81
N ILE A 146 -2.78 -7.70 6.78
CA ILE A 146 -1.37 -7.42 6.50
C ILE A 146 -0.74 -8.53 5.65
N LYS A 147 -0.96 -9.80 6.00
CA LYS A 147 -0.46 -10.94 5.21
C LYS A 147 -1.00 -10.90 3.78
N LEU A 148 -2.29 -10.63 3.64
CA LEU A 148 -2.96 -10.49 2.35
C LEU A 148 -2.33 -9.37 1.52
N TRP A 149 -2.07 -8.20 2.11
CA TRP A 149 -1.47 -7.07 1.41
C TRP A 149 -0.02 -7.29 0.98
N ILE A 150 0.78 -7.97 1.81
CA ILE A 150 2.14 -8.37 1.43
C ILE A 150 2.06 -9.27 0.19
N ALA A 151 1.20 -10.30 0.22
CA ALA A 151 1.02 -11.23 -0.89
C ALA A 151 0.46 -10.56 -2.15
N ALA A 152 -0.42 -9.56 -1.99
CA ALA A 152 -0.98 -8.76 -3.07
C ALA A 152 0.02 -7.76 -3.68
N GLY A 153 1.23 -7.62 -3.13
CA GLY A 153 2.28 -6.78 -3.71
C GLY A 153 2.23 -5.32 -3.31
N LEU A 154 1.76 -4.99 -2.09
CA LEU A 154 1.74 -3.63 -1.56
C LEU A 154 3.11 -2.93 -1.67
N TRP A 155 4.19 -3.59 -1.24
CA TRP A 155 5.51 -2.94 -1.14
C TRP A 155 6.13 -2.57 -2.50
N PRO A 156 6.13 -3.45 -3.52
CA PRO A 156 6.47 -3.04 -4.88
C PRO A 156 5.62 -1.86 -5.39
N ALA A 157 4.30 -1.90 -5.16
CA ALA A 157 3.40 -0.85 -5.63
C ALA A 157 3.67 0.50 -4.95
N LEU A 158 3.84 0.52 -3.62
CA LEU A 158 4.22 1.71 -2.86
C LEU A 158 5.58 2.26 -3.32
N ASN A 159 6.57 1.40 -3.50
CA ASN A 159 7.90 1.83 -3.95
C ASN A 159 7.83 2.52 -5.32
N GLU A 160 7.15 1.92 -6.29
CA GLU A 160 6.97 2.49 -7.63
C GLU A 160 6.20 3.81 -7.57
N ALA A 161 5.05 3.83 -6.89
CA ALA A 161 4.20 5.01 -6.85
C ALA A 161 4.84 6.20 -6.11
N LEU A 162 5.51 5.94 -4.98
CA LEU A 162 6.17 6.99 -4.21
C LEU A 162 7.43 7.54 -4.89
N THR A 163 8.12 6.73 -5.68
CA THR A 163 9.37 7.17 -6.33
C THR A 163 9.15 7.83 -7.68
N LYS A 164 8.09 7.47 -8.42
CA LYS A 164 7.81 8.00 -9.76
C LYS A 164 6.69 9.03 -9.81
N GLY A 165 5.63 8.87 -9.02
CA GLY A 165 4.40 9.66 -9.17
C GLY A 165 4.13 10.68 -8.07
N PHE A 166 4.83 10.62 -6.94
CA PHE A 166 4.32 11.20 -5.69
C PHE A 166 4.80 12.62 -5.36
N ILE A 167 5.98 13.06 -5.81
CA ILE A 167 6.51 14.38 -5.40
C ILE A 167 5.51 15.51 -5.70
N ALA A 168 4.76 15.42 -6.80
CA ALA A 168 3.73 16.39 -7.16
C ALA A 168 2.43 16.30 -6.33
N VAL A 169 2.08 15.12 -5.80
CA VAL A 169 0.87 14.89 -4.98
C VAL A 169 1.09 15.34 -3.54
N ALA A 170 2.28 15.06 -2.99
CA ALA A 170 2.66 15.36 -1.62
C ALA A 170 2.55 16.84 -1.27
N GLU A 171 2.84 17.69 -2.26
CA GLU A 171 2.79 19.16 -2.15
C GLU A 171 1.36 19.71 -2.11
N GLU A 172 0.37 18.95 -2.59
CA GLU A 172 -1.03 19.40 -2.68
C GLU A 172 -1.91 18.82 -1.56
N ASP A 173 -1.53 17.69 -0.93
CA ASP A 173 -2.39 17.00 0.04
C ASP A 173 -1.63 16.22 1.14
N TYR A 174 -1.41 16.85 2.30
CA TYR A 174 -0.78 16.22 3.47
C TYR A 174 -1.55 15.01 4.04
N GLN A 175 -2.85 14.83 3.71
CA GLN A 175 -3.61 13.66 4.16
C GLN A 175 -3.08 12.37 3.54
N VAL A 176 -2.48 12.45 2.35
CA VAL A 176 -1.85 11.30 1.73
C VAL A 176 -0.61 10.88 2.52
N THR A 177 0.20 11.84 2.98
CA THR A 177 1.34 11.56 3.87
C THR A 177 0.89 10.89 5.16
N ARG A 178 -0.18 11.40 5.80
CA ARG A 178 -0.78 10.75 6.98
C ARG A 178 -1.21 9.32 6.72
N SER A 179 -1.79 9.07 5.55
CA SER A 179 -2.27 7.74 5.15
C SER A 179 -1.11 6.76 4.94
N VAL A 180 0.00 7.20 4.32
CA VAL A 180 1.22 6.38 4.21
C VAL A 180 1.81 6.08 5.59
N VAL A 181 1.89 7.09 6.45
CA VAL A 181 2.35 6.93 7.84
C VAL A 181 1.47 5.92 8.60
N ALA A 182 0.15 6.01 8.47
CA ALA A 182 -0.78 5.07 9.10
C ALA A 182 -0.50 3.63 8.67
N ILE A 183 -0.30 3.39 7.38
CA ILE A 183 0.08 2.07 6.87
C ILE A 183 1.38 1.59 7.55
N PHE A 184 2.46 2.38 7.55
CA PHE A 184 3.72 1.97 8.19
C PHE A 184 3.55 1.67 9.68
N ARG A 185 2.81 2.51 10.40
CA ARG A 185 2.49 2.34 11.83
C ARG A 185 1.81 1.01 12.12
N HIS A 186 0.81 0.65 11.32
CA HIS A 186 0.07 -0.60 11.50
C HIS A 186 0.94 -1.82 11.25
N PHE A 187 1.80 -1.78 10.23
CA PHE A 187 2.78 -2.84 10.00
C PHE A 187 3.77 -3.00 11.16
N ILE A 188 4.30 -1.90 11.70
CA ILE A 188 5.17 -1.92 12.88
C ILE A 188 4.43 -2.51 14.09
N TYR A 189 3.23 -2.02 14.35
CA TYR A 189 2.42 -2.46 15.48
C TYR A 189 2.08 -3.95 15.38
N ALA A 190 1.67 -4.44 14.20
CA ALA A 190 1.40 -5.85 13.99
C ALA A 190 2.66 -6.71 14.14
N LEU A 191 3.81 -6.26 13.61
CA LEU A 191 5.08 -6.98 13.71
C LEU A 191 5.57 -7.08 15.16
N LYS A 192 5.43 -6.01 15.95
CA LYS A 192 5.79 -6.00 17.39
C LYS A 192 5.03 -7.06 18.19
N HIS A 193 3.76 -7.29 17.86
CA HIS A 193 2.90 -8.23 18.57
C HIS A 193 2.81 -9.62 17.93
N ASN A 194 3.23 -9.77 16.68
CA ASN A 194 3.18 -11.05 15.96
C ASN A 194 4.45 -11.27 15.11
N GLN A 195 5.44 -11.91 15.73
CA GLN A 195 6.73 -12.23 15.10
C GLN A 195 6.62 -13.18 13.90
N ALA A 196 5.49 -13.89 13.72
CA ALA A 196 5.28 -14.72 12.54
C ALA A 196 5.13 -13.89 11.24
N LEU A 197 4.97 -12.56 11.34
CA LEU A 197 5.03 -11.65 10.20
C LEU A 197 6.45 -11.36 9.72
N LEU A 198 7.46 -11.55 10.57
CA LEU A 198 8.85 -11.20 10.26
C LEU A 198 9.38 -11.90 9.00
N PRO A 199 9.17 -13.22 8.78
CA PRO A 199 9.62 -13.89 7.55
C PRO A 199 8.92 -13.40 6.28
N LEU A 200 7.73 -12.80 6.40
CA LEU A 200 6.98 -12.23 5.28
C LEU A 200 7.43 -10.81 4.95
N LEU A 201 7.78 -10.03 5.99
CA LEU A 201 8.19 -8.65 5.86
C LEU A 201 9.68 -8.47 5.58
N SER A 202 10.56 -9.27 6.20
CA SER A 202 12.01 -9.13 6.02
C SER A 202 12.47 -9.21 4.55
N PRO A 203 11.86 -9.99 3.64
CA PRO A 203 12.20 -9.95 2.22
C PRO A 203 11.82 -8.65 1.51
N CYS A 204 10.92 -7.88 2.10
CA CYS A 204 10.42 -6.63 1.53
C CYS A 204 11.29 -5.42 1.87
N PHE A 205 12.24 -5.55 2.81
CA PHE A 205 13.10 -4.46 3.30
C PHE A 205 14.60 -4.85 3.27
N PRO A 206 15.50 -3.86 3.16
CA PRO A 206 15.29 -2.44 2.92
C PRO A 206 14.97 -2.17 1.45
N ARG A 207 14.20 -1.11 1.19
CA ARG A 207 14.05 -0.49 -0.14
C ARG A 207 14.56 0.93 -0.08
N GLN A 208 15.79 1.15 -0.55
CA GLN A 208 16.44 2.46 -0.47
C GLN A 208 15.66 3.55 -1.21
N SER A 209 15.11 3.24 -2.39
CA SER A 209 14.30 4.17 -3.17
C SER A 209 13.04 4.61 -2.43
N LEU A 210 12.33 3.67 -1.81
CA LEU A 210 11.15 3.97 -0.99
C LEU A 210 11.52 4.77 0.26
N PHE A 211 12.65 4.47 0.93
CA PHE A 211 13.13 5.28 2.05
C PHE A 211 13.39 6.73 1.65
N MET A 212 14.11 6.93 0.54
CA MET A 212 14.41 8.27 0.04
C MET A 212 13.13 9.04 -0.32
N ALA A 213 12.16 8.36 -0.96
CA ALA A 213 10.86 8.94 -1.25
C ALA A 213 10.13 9.34 0.05
N ALA A 214 10.07 8.45 1.05
CA ALA A 214 9.47 8.73 2.37
C ALA A 214 10.10 9.95 3.07
N CYS A 215 11.43 10.06 3.05
CA CYS A 215 12.14 11.22 3.58
C CYS A 215 11.83 12.51 2.82
N GLN A 216 11.67 12.44 1.49
CA GLN A 216 11.22 13.59 0.70
C GLN A 216 9.80 14.01 1.08
N MET A 217 8.89 13.06 1.32
CA MET A 217 7.52 13.37 1.80
C MET A 217 7.55 14.14 3.12
N SER A 218 8.33 13.67 4.12
CA SER A 218 8.46 14.35 5.41
C SER A 218 8.94 15.80 5.22
N LYS A 219 9.92 16.02 4.34
CA LYS A 219 10.47 17.35 4.06
C LYS A 219 9.47 18.28 3.38
N LEU A 220 8.73 17.79 2.40
CA LEU A 220 7.73 18.60 1.67
C LEU A 220 6.62 19.07 2.60
N VAL A 221 6.08 18.17 3.42
CA VAL A 221 5.06 18.53 4.43
C VAL A 221 5.63 19.49 5.47
N GLY A 222 6.85 19.29 5.95
CA GLY A 222 7.52 20.23 6.87
C GLY A 222 7.72 21.62 6.27
N ALA A 223 8.06 21.71 4.97
CA ALA A 223 8.20 22.97 4.26
C ALA A 223 6.86 23.69 4.04
N GLU A 224 5.79 22.94 3.74
CA GLU A 224 4.45 23.48 3.55
C GLU A 224 3.86 24.05 4.85
N LEU A 225 4.14 23.40 5.99
CA LEU A 225 3.73 23.85 7.32
C LEU A 225 4.41 25.16 7.78
N LYS A 226 5.25 25.79 6.94
CA LYS A 226 5.82 27.16 7.07
C LYS A 226 5.93 27.62 8.53
N ARG A 227 6.91 27.10 9.29
CA ARG A 227 7.46 27.56 10.60
C ARG A 227 7.93 26.43 11.51
N VAL A 228 8.07 25.23 10.98
CA VAL A 228 8.46 24.07 11.78
C VAL A 228 9.92 23.79 11.45
N SER A 229 10.81 23.87 12.44
CA SER A 229 12.19 23.38 12.28
C SER A 229 12.14 21.93 11.76
N PRO A 230 13.12 21.44 10.99
CA PRO A 230 13.18 20.02 10.62
C PRO A 230 13.03 19.05 11.81
N ASP A 231 13.39 19.50 13.02
CA ASP A 231 13.25 18.76 14.29
C ASP A 231 11.83 18.79 14.88
N GLU A 232 10.91 19.57 14.31
CA GLU A 232 9.56 19.80 14.83
C GLU A 232 8.47 19.20 13.92
N ILE A 233 8.82 18.48 12.84
CA ILE A 233 7.83 17.80 11.98
C ILE A 233 6.97 16.91 12.88
N PRO A 234 5.62 17.08 12.89
CA PRO A 234 4.76 16.24 13.69
C PRO A 234 5.01 14.77 13.39
N LEU A 235 5.16 13.93 14.44
CA LEU A 235 5.47 12.51 14.28
C LEU A 235 4.48 11.80 13.33
N GLU A 236 3.22 12.23 13.33
CA GLU A 236 2.16 11.72 12.45
C GLU A 236 2.34 12.04 10.95
N LEU A 237 3.31 12.89 10.61
CA LEU A 237 3.65 13.32 9.25
C LEU A 237 5.07 12.91 8.84
N ASP A 238 5.88 12.39 9.78
CA ASP A 238 7.26 11.97 9.48
C ASP A 238 7.30 10.56 8.87
N CYS A 239 6.94 10.50 7.60
CA CYS A 239 6.96 9.30 6.77
C CYS A 239 8.33 8.61 6.76
N GLY A 240 9.42 9.38 6.64
CA GLY A 240 10.79 8.88 6.66
C GLY A 240 11.14 8.15 7.95
N ARG A 241 10.79 8.72 9.11
CA ARG A 241 11.00 8.07 10.41
C ARG A 241 10.17 6.79 10.55
N TRP A 242 8.89 6.81 10.22
CA TRP A 242 8.06 5.60 10.33
C TRP A 242 8.52 4.49 9.38
N TYR A 243 8.96 4.83 8.17
CA TYR A 243 9.59 3.86 7.29
C TYR A 243 10.87 3.28 7.90
N TRP A 244 11.73 4.13 8.47
CA TRP A 244 12.95 3.69 9.15
C TRP A 244 12.63 2.73 10.30
N GLU A 245 11.69 3.07 11.17
CA GLU A 245 11.27 2.20 12.28
C GLU A 245 10.73 0.85 11.80
N LEU A 246 9.97 0.81 10.70
CA LEU A 246 9.51 -0.43 10.09
C LEU A 246 10.68 -1.26 9.56
N GLN A 247 11.63 -0.62 8.88
CA GLN A 247 12.83 -1.28 8.39
C GLN A 247 13.67 -1.86 9.55
N GLU A 248 13.85 -1.11 10.64
CA GLU A 248 14.54 -1.60 11.85
C GLU A 248 13.81 -2.80 12.46
N ALA A 249 12.49 -2.74 12.58
CA ALA A 249 11.69 -3.83 13.11
C ALA A 249 11.77 -5.10 12.24
N CYS A 250 12.07 -4.97 10.95
CA CYS A 250 12.27 -6.09 10.03
C CYS A 250 13.69 -6.66 10.02
N ARG A 251 14.64 -6.08 10.76
CA ARG A 251 16.01 -6.60 10.83
C ARG A 251 16.05 -7.88 11.63
N VAL A 252 16.63 -8.91 11.03
CA VAL A 252 16.87 -10.21 11.67
C VAL A 252 18.31 -10.23 12.20
N PRO A 253 18.55 -10.65 13.46
CA PRO A 253 19.91 -10.89 13.95
C PRO A 253 20.66 -11.84 13.02
N ASP A 254 21.96 -11.61 12.82
CA ASP A 254 22.86 -12.48 12.02
C ASP A 254 22.51 -12.68 10.53
N GLU A 255 21.46 -12.04 9.99
CA GLU A 255 21.15 -12.04 8.55
C GLU A 255 21.68 -10.81 7.84
N CYS A 256 23.00 -10.75 7.67
CA CYS A 256 23.69 -9.57 7.12
C CYS A 256 23.66 -9.45 5.60
N SER A 257 22.64 -10.02 4.96
CA SER A 257 22.41 -9.85 3.53
C SER A 257 22.02 -8.40 3.21
N ARG A 258 21.63 -8.12 1.95
CA ARG A 258 21.02 -6.84 1.52
C ARG A 258 19.88 -6.34 2.45
N ARG A 259 19.35 -7.21 3.32
CA ARG A 259 18.21 -7.01 4.25
C ARG A 259 18.53 -6.28 5.55
N GLY A 260 19.80 -6.00 5.82
CA GLY A 260 20.26 -5.23 6.99
C GLY A 260 20.34 -6.08 8.24
N CYS A 261 21.54 -6.22 8.78
CA CYS A 261 21.75 -6.86 10.08
C CYS A 261 21.50 -5.88 11.23
N GLN A 262 21.09 -6.40 12.40
CA GLN A 262 21.07 -5.63 13.65
C GLN A 262 22.46 -5.28 14.19
N HIS A 263 23.52 -5.97 13.76
CA HIS A 263 24.89 -5.72 14.21
C HIS A 263 25.55 -4.55 13.48
N THR A 264 26.44 -3.85 14.20
CA THR A 264 27.24 -2.74 13.67
C THR A 264 27.96 -3.16 12.38
N ILE A 265 27.93 -2.29 11.37
CA ILE A 265 28.65 -2.52 10.12
C ILE A 265 30.15 -2.54 10.41
N THR A 266 30.76 -3.73 10.39
CA THR A 266 32.21 -3.90 10.56
C THR A 266 32.94 -4.17 9.24
N ALA A 267 32.21 -4.54 8.19
CA ALA A 267 32.76 -4.85 6.87
C ALA A 267 31.99 -4.10 5.77
N ARG A 268 32.64 -3.81 4.64
CA ARG A 268 32.01 -3.18 3.47
C ARG A 268 32.47 -3.86 2.19
N CYS A 269 31.56 -4.05 1.23
CA CYS A 269 31.92 -4.51 -0.11
C CYS A 269 32.92 -3.53 -0.74
N SER A 270 34.06 -4.03 -1.18
CA SER A 270 35.08 -3.20 -1.85
C SER A 270 34.55 -2.57 -3.13
N THR A 271 33.67 -3.27 -3.85
CA THR A 271 33.08 -2.86 -5.14
C THR A 271 31.94 -1.86 -4.99
N CYS A 272 30.87 -2.21 -4.26
CA CYS A 272 29.65 -1.39 -4.18
C CYS A 272 29.48 -0.64 -2.85
N LYS A 273 30.45 -0.76 -1.93
CA LYS A 273 30.47 -0.12 -0.60
C LYS A 273 29.29 -0.48 0.33
N THR A 274 28.47 -1.46 -0.03
CA THR A 274 27.43 -2.02 0.84
C THR A 274 28.02 -2.52 2.16
N GLY A 275 27.41 -2.18 3.29
CA GLY A 275 27.87 -2.58 4.62
C GLY A 275 27.37 -3.95 5.06
N TYR A 276 28.20 -4.68 5.79
CA TYR A 276 27.94 -5.99 6.38
C TYR A 276 28.38 -5.99 7.85
N CYS A 277 27.72 -6.80 8.66
CA CYS A 277 28.07 -6.95 10.08
C CYS A 277 29.41 -7.67 10.32
N SER A 278 29.88 -8.46 9.34
CA SER A 278 31.10 -9.25 9.39
C SER A 278 31.55 -9.65 7.97
N VAL A 279 32.80 -10.10 7.84
CA VAL A 279 33.37 -10.59 6.58
C VAL A 279 32.71 -11.90 6.13
N ASP A 280 32.35 -12.78 7.06
CA ASP A 280 31.70 -14.06 6.73
C ASP A 280 30.30 -13.86 6.16
N CYS A 281 29.59 -12.88 6.69
CA CYS A 281 28.31 -12.43 6.18
C CYS A 281 28.39 -11.81 4.79
N GLN A 282 29.44 -11.01 4.52
CA GLN A 282 29.72 -10.54 3.17
C GLN A 282 29.93 -11.71 2.22
N ARG A 283 30.71 -12.73 2.61
CA ARG A 283 31.00 -13.92 1.80
C ARG A 283 29.74 -14.74 1.48
N GLN A 284 28.83 -14.94 2.43
CA GLN A 284 27.58 -15.67 2.22
C GLN A 284 26.60 -14.94 1.29
N CYS A 285 26.70 -13.61 1.19
CA CYS A 285 25.82 -12.80 0.35
C CYS A 285 26.23 -12.79 -1.14
N VAL A 286 27.50 -13.08 -1.46
CA VAL A 286 28.07 -13.07 -2.82
C VAL A 286 27.47 -14.16 -3.74
N PRO A 287 27.29 -15.42 -3.30
CA PRO A 287 26.64 -16.48 -4.08
C PRO A 287 25.19 -16.15 -4.46
N PHE A 288 24.45 -15.49 -3.55
CA PHE A 288 23.06 -15.10 -3.81
C PHE A 288 22.97 -14.07 -4.95
N LEU A 289 23.87 -13.08 -4.95
CA LEU A 289 23.94 -12.05 -6.00
C LEU A 289 24.39 -12.61 -7.36
N THR A 290 25.28 -13.60 -7.37
CA THR A 290 25.72 -14.26 -8.62
C THR A 290 24.62 -15.15 -9.21
N SER A 291 23.83 -15.84 -8.39
CA SER A 291 22.69 -16.66 -8.86
C SER A 291 21.53 -15.82 -9.42
N VAL A 292 21.29 -14.62 -8.86
CA VAL A 292 20.25 -13.69 -9.33
C VAL A 292 20.72 -12.93 -10.58
N ALA A 293 22.00 -12.54 -10.66
CA ALA A 293 22.58 -11.92 -11.85
C ALA A 293 22.61 -12.86 -13.07
N GLN A 294 22.66 -14.17 -12.87
CA GLN A 294 22.51 -15.17 -13.94
C GLN A 294 21.07 -15.34 -14.43
N ARG A 295 20.06 -14.93 -13.65
CA ARG A 295 18.63 -15.03 -14.02
C ARG A 295 18.03 -13.74 -14.55
N VAL A 296 18.69 -12.61 -14.33
CA VAL A 296 18.23 -11.29 -14.79
C VAL A 296 19.39 -10.61 -15.52
N ASN A 297 19.35 -10.66 -16.85
CA ASN A 297 20.26 -9.87 -17.67
C ASN A 297 20.04 -8.38 -17.38
N PHE A 298 21.06 -7.76 -16.78
CA PHE A 298 21.26 -6.32 -16.55
C PHE A 298 20.38 -5.60 -15.52
N LEU A 299 21.03 -5.09 -14.47
CA LEU A 299 21.16 -3.65 -14.18
C LEU A 299 22.15 -3.45 -13.01
N CYS A 300 23.43 -3.49 -13.33
CA CYS A 300 24.52 -2.87 -12.56
C CYS A 300 25.52 -2.28 -13.56
N LEU A 301 25.05 -1.39 -14.44
CA LEU A 301 25.94 -0.47 -15.17
C LEU A 301 26.01 0.83 -14.39
N GLY A 302 27.01 0.90 -13.54
CA GLY A 302 27.32 2.06 -12.72
C GLY A 302 28.75 1.94 -12.20
N THR A 303 29.68 1.65 -13.10
CA THR A 303 31.12 1.98 -13.11
C THR A 303 31.79 1.05 -14.11
N GLY A 304 32.19 1.61 -15.25
CA GLY A 304 32.93 0.87 -16.27
C GLY A 304 34.29 0.45 -15.74
N ARG A 305 34.41 -0.81 -15.31
CA ARG A 305 35.64 -1.60 -15.39
C ARG A 305 35.24 -3.05 -15.67
N SER A 306 35.67 -3.56 -16.82
CA SER A 306 35.61 -4.97 -17.13
C SER A 306 36.43 -5.73 -16.09
N ILE A 307 35.81 -6.69 -15.40
CA ILE A 307 36.54 -7.65 -14.58
C ILE A 307 36.88 -8.80 -15.50
N SER A 308 38.18 -8.92 -15.83
CA SER A 308 38.74 -10.12 -16.44
C SER A 308 38.59 -11.29 -15.46
N PRO A 309 37.97 -12.41 -15.84
CA PRO A 309 38.12 -13.63 -15.07
C PRO A 309 39.55 -14.15 -15.33
N TYR A 310 40.25 -14.56 -14.28
CA TYR A 310 41.64 -15.04 -14.28
C TYR A 310 42.74 -13.97 -14.18
N ALA A 311 43.24 -13.80 -12.96
CA ALA A 311 44.67 -13.79 -12.64
C ALA A 311 44.87 -14.01 -11.12
N PRO A 312 45.96 -14.68 -10.71
CA PRO A 312 46.17 -15.23 -9.35
C PRO A 312 46.39 -14.18 -8.26
#